data_AF-A0A5E8GXF0-F1
#
_entry.id   AF-A0A5E8GXF0-F1
#
_cell.length_a   1.000
_cell.length_b   1.000
_cell.length_c   1.000
_cell.angle_alpha   90.00
_cell.angle_beta   90.00
_cell.angle_gamma   90.00
#
_symmetry.space_group_name_H-M   'P 1'
#
loop_
_entity.id
_entity.type
_entity.pdbx_description
1 polymer ?
#
loop_
_entity_poly.entity_id
_entity_poly.type
_entity_poly.pdbx_seq_one_letter_code
_entity_poly.pdbx_strand_id
1 'polypeptide(L)'
;MERWAVANISIAGAWPGSDTIIPHMGRDFHIIAQTGDFFPAVAVELTTHKDEYEEGYTLLARFLSALAWAQENSPFSIFSFSGGSRGPSPLSGFSRNSQHFTSYYADGSFPRRQLRDVNREWRFVFALWREGLWLSRYSNRFACLTFYKMIENCFAPFPKKESKTVVIEARDAIIKSAVEEIEKVPQLAQMAGKSMNTIREVDANVGRFLRKHIRHPAAHASSEFAESDPDDWERERHYYYALEAVKVIAMYLVQKEKGVPAPRDMWM
;
A
#
# COMPACT_ATOMS: atom_id res chain seq x y z
N MET A 1 22.76 0.00 -27.23
CA MET A 1 22.46 -1.32 -26.65
C MET A 1 21.34 -1.09 -25.67
N GLU A 2 20.19 -1.72 -25.90
CA GLU A 2 19.02 -1.60 -25.02
C GLU A 2 19.38 -2.10 -23.63
N ARG A 3 18.92 -1.40 -22.59
CA ARG A 3 19.14 -1.77 -21.19
C ARG A 3 17.79 -1.81 -20.49
N TRP A 4 17.58 -2.82 -19.66
CA TRP A 4 16.31 -3.07 -19.00
C TRP A 4 16.51 -3.16 -17.50
N ALA A 5 15.67 -2.47 -16.74
CA ALA A 5 15.48 -2.75 -15.32
C ALA A 5 14.27 -3.66 -15.16
N VAL A 6 14.36 -4.64 -14.27
CA VAL A 6 13.32 -5.65 -14.04
C VAL A 6 13.08 -5.79 -12.53
N ALA A 7 11.81 -5.80 -12.12
CA ALA A 7 11.38 -6.11 -10.77
C ALA A 7 10.64 -7.46 -10.81
N ASN A 8 11.21 -8.47 -10.17
CA ASN A 8 10.59 -9.78 -9.99
C ASN A 8 9.63 -9.70 -8.80
N ILE A 9 8.41 -10.18 -8.95
CA ILE A 9 7.32 -9.88 -8.03
C ILE A 9 6.86 -11.16 -7.32
N SER A 10 6.66 -11.07 -6.01
CA SER A 10 5.86 -12.04 -5.27
C SER A 10 4.39 -11.65 -5.42
N ILE A 11 3.62 -12.41 -6.20
CA ILE A 11 2.20 -12.11 -6.43
C ILE A 11 1.38 -12.63 -5.26
N ALA A 12 0.54 -11.75 -4.71
CA ALA A 12 -0.62 -12.15 -3.91
C ALA A 12 -1.89 -11.33 -4.23
N GLY A 13 -1.83 -10.61 -5.35
CA GLY A 13 -2.96 -9.89 -5.94
C GLY A 13 -3.20 -10.37 -7.36
N ALA A 14 -4.02 -9.66 -8.09
CA ALA A 14 -4.41 -10.10 -9.41
C ALA A 14 -3.38 -9.66 -10.47
N TRP A 15 -2.99 -10.59 -11.34
CA TRP A 15 -1.91 -10.43 -12.33
C TRP A 15 -2.36 -10.90 -13.71
N PRO A 16 -1.85 -10.33 -14.82
CA PRO A 16 -2.27 -10.76 -16.15
C PRO A 16 -1.73 -12.17 -16.47
N GLY A 17 -2.55 -12.97 -17.16
CA GLY A 17 -2.15 -14.29 -17.66
C GLY A 17 -1.34 -14.25 -18.97
N SER A 18 -1.15 -13.07 -19.57
CA SER A 18 -0.33 -12.84 -20.76
C SER A 18 0.43 -11.53 -20.62
N ASP A 19 1.59 -11.42 -21.27
CA ASP A 19 2.38 -10.21 -21.25
C ASP A 19 1.57 -9.02 -21.79
N THR A 20 1.73 -7.86 -21.17
CA THR A 20 1.04 -6.64 -21.57
C THR A 20 1.92 -5.42 -21.28
N ILE A 21 1.65 -4.33 -21.97
CA ILE A 21 2.33 -3.05 -21.76
C ILE A 21 1.34 -2.07 -21.14
N ILE A 22 1.78 -1.34 -20.13
CA ILE A 22 1.02 -0.26 -19.51
C ILE A 22 1.84 1.04 -19.58
N PRO A 23 1.36 2.05 -20.33
CA PRO A 23 1.96 3.37 -20.29
C PRO A 23 1.75 4.02 -18.92
N HIS A 24 2.81 4.62 -18.37
CA HIS A 24 2.76 5.36 -17.11
C HIS A 24 3.96 6.32 -16.98
N MET A 25 3.75 7.53 -16.48
CA MET A 25 4.83 8.51 -16.25
C MET A 25 5.72 8.74 -17.50
N GLY A 26 5.10 8.74 -18.68
CA GLY A 26 5.80 8.90 -19.97
C GLY A 26 6.71 7.74 -20.38
N ARG A 27 6.57 6.56 -19.77
CA ARG A 27 7.31 5.33 -20.12
C ARG A 27 6.37 4.14 -20.28
N ASP A 28 6.82 3.16 -21.05
CA ASP A 28 6.12 1.89 -21.20
C ASP A 28 6.63 0.88 -20.17
N PHE A 29 5.72 0.40 -19.33
CA PHE A 29 6.00 -0.66 -18.36
C PHE A 29 5.53 -1.99 -18.92
N HIS A 30 6.47 -2.91 -19.10
CA HIS A 30 6.22 -4.26 -19.59
C HIS A 30 5.87 -5.15 -18.41
N ILE A 31 4.62 -5.55 -18.32
CA ILE A 31 4.14 -6.52 -17.32
C ILE A 31 4.28 -7.90 -17.93
N ILE A 32 5.09 -8.72 -17.29
CA ILE A 32 5.45 -10.06 -17.74
C ILE A 32 4.64 -11.05 -16.91
N ALA A 33 3.85 -11.86 -17.60
CA ALA A 33 3.09 -12.93 -17.00
C ALA A 33 4.03 -14.02 -16.48
N GLN A 34 3.60 -14.74 -15.45
CA GLN A 34 4.36 -15.88 -14.97
C GLN A 34 4.37 -16.98 -16.03
N THR A 35 5.56 -17.45 -16.43
CA THR A 35 5.74 -18.54 -17.42
C THR A 35 6.64 -19.62 -16.82
N GLY A 36 6.19 -20.89 -16.82
CA GLY A 36 6.96 -21.99 -16.24
C GLY A 36 7.44 -21.70 -14.81
N ASP A 37 8.76 -21.81 -14.59
CA ASP A 37 9.43 -21.53 -13.32
C ASP A 37 10.06 -20.12 -13.24
N PHE A 38 9.62 -19.19 -14.09
CA PHE A 38 10.04 -17.80 -14.06
C PHE A 38 9.12 -16.96 -13.17
N PHE A 39 9.71 -15.99 -12.50
CA PHE A 39 8.94 -15.00 -11.76
C PHE A 39 8.03 -14.19 -12.71
N PRO A 40 6.83 -13.80 -12.26
CA PRO A 40 6.15 -12.66 -12.84
C PRO A 40 6.97 -11.39 -12.56
N ALA A 41 6.95 -10.44 -13.49
CA ALA A 41 7.81 -9.28 -13.39
C ALA A 41 7.20 -8.03 -14.02
N VAL A 42 7.74 -6.87 -13.65
CA VAL A 42 7.59 -5.64 -14.43
C VAL A 42 8.96 -5.20 -14.89
N ALA A 43 9.05 -4.75 -16.14
CA ALA A 43 10.26 -4.20 -16.70
C ALA A 43 10.03 -2.83 -17.33
N VAL A 44 11.10 -2.05 -17.38
CA VAL A 44 11.13 -0.75 -18.06
C VAL A 44 12.46 -0.59 -18.79
N GLU A 45 12.40 -0.04 -19.99
CA GLU A 45 13.59 0.28 -20.77
C GLU A 45 14.30 1.52 -20.21
N LEU A 46 15.62 1.41 -20.09
CA LEU A 46 16.54 2.49 -19.73
C LEU A 46 17.00 3.15 -21.04
N THR A 47 16.23 4.14 -21.47
CA THR A 47 16.31 4.75 -22.81
C THR A 47 17.52 5.66 -23.00
N THR A 48 18.14 6.14 -21.92
CA THR A 48 19.34 6.97 -22.00
C THR A 48 20.56 6.25 -21.44
N HIS A 49 21.74 6.53 -22.01
CA HIS A 49 23.01 6.05 -21.44
C HIS A 49 23.30 6.60 -20.04
N LYS A 50 22.54 7.62 -19.59
CA LYS A 50 22.61 8.20 -18.25
C LYS A 50 21.69 7.52 -17.25
N ASP A 51 20.70 6.74 -17.72
CA ASP A 51 19.78 6.05 -16.83
C ASP A 51 20.56 4.94 -16.09
N GLU A 52 20.70 5.13 -14.78
CA GLU A 52 21.26 4.14 -13.86
C GLU A 52 20.22 3.06 -13.54
N TYR A 53 20.65 1.86 -13.16
CA TYR A 53 19.69 0.78 -12.85
C TYR A 53 18.80 1.14 -11.66
N GLU A 54 19.35 1.89 -10.71
CA GLU A 54 18.72 2.42 -9.50
C GLU A 54 17.55 3.35 -9.82
N GLU A 55 17.67 4.15 -10.87
CA GLU A 55 16.56 4.98 -11.37
C GLU A 55 15.45 4.11 -11.96
N GLY A 56 15.83 3.08 -12.73
CA GLY A 56 14.92 2.06 -13.22
C GLY A 56 14.17 1.34 -12.10
N TYR A 57 14.88 0.91 -11.06
CA TYR A 57 14.28 0.25 -9.88
C TYR A 57 13.30 1.18 -9.16
N THR A 58 13.65 2.46 -9.06
CA THR A 58 12.76 3.48 -8.50
C THR A 58 11.49 3.67 -9.34
N LEU A 59 11.60 3.68 -10.66
CA LEU A 59 10.46 3.75 -11.58
C LEU A 59 9.55 2.52 -11.44
N LEU A 60 10.13 1.33 -11.41
CA LEU A 60 9.40 0.07 -11.22
C LEU A 60 8.67 0.03 -9.88
N ALA A 61 9.31 0.46 -8.80
CA ALA A 61 8.67 0.53 -7.49
C ALA A 61 7.49 1.50 -7.48
N ARG A 62 7.64 2.69 -8.10
CA ARG A 62 6.57 3.68 -8.22
C ARG A 62 5.40 3.18 -9.05
N PHE A 63 5.68 2.51 -10.17
CA PHE A 63 4.66 1.89 -11.01
C PHE A 63 3.87 0.84 -10.22
N LEU A 64 4.56 -0.07 -9.53
CA LEU A 64 3.90 -1.09 -8.71
C LEU A 64 3.08 -0.50 -7.56
N SER A 65 3.52 0.62 -6.99
CA SER A 65 2.76 1.35 -5.99
C SER A 65 1.48 1.97 -6.56
N ALA A 66 1.54 2.57 -7.75
CA ALA A 66 0.36 3.08 -8.44
C ALA A 66 -0.61 1.96 -8.82
N LEU A 67 -0.08 0.83 -9.31
CA LEU A 67 -0.86 -0.35 -9.65
C LEU A 67 -1.53 -0.97 -8.41
N ALA A 68 -0.84 -1.05 -7.27
CA ALA A 68 -1.40 -1.54 -6.01
C ALA A 68 -2.57 -0.68 -5.53
N TRP A 69 -2.46 0.65 -5.66
CA TRP A 69 -3.58 1.56 -5.37
C TRP A 69 -4.73 1.34 -6.34
N ALA A 70 -4.46 1.28 -7.64
CA ALA A 70 -5.48 1.14 -8.68
C ALA A 70 -6.28 -0.19 -8.61
N GLN A 71 -5.72 -1.21 -7.95
CA GLN A 71 -6.36 -2.51 -7.74
C GLN A 71 -6.91 -2.72 -6.31
N GLU A 72 -6.90 -1.68 -5.48
CA GLU A 72 -7.41 -1.65 -4.10
C GLU A 72 -6.69 -2.58 -3.11
N ASN A 73 -6.74 -3.89 -3.32
CA ASN A 73 -6.31 -4.91 -2.35
C ASN A 73 -5.25 -5.85 -2.93
N SER A 74 -4.42 -5.37 -3.86
CA SER A 74 -3.33 -6.17 -4.45
C SER A 74 -1.98 -5.90 -3.76
N PRO A 75 -1.51 -6.79 -2.87
CA PRO A 75 -0.27 -6.63 -2.10
C PRO A 75 0.96 -7.00 -2.95
N PHE A 76 1.29 -6.19 -3.95
CA PHE A 76 2.48 -6.41 -4.78
C PHE A 76 3.76 -6.19 -3.98
N SER A 77 4.59 -7.22 -3.90
CA SER A 77 5.92 -7.14 -3.28
C SER A 77 7.02 -7.47 -4.27
N ILE A 78 8.11 -6.71 -4.20
CA ILE A 78 9.27 -6.92 -5.04
C ILE A 78 10.14 -7.97 -4.35
N PHE A 79 10.27 -9.13 -4.98
CA PHE A 79 11.16 -10.19 -4.54
C PHE A 79 12.62 -9.83 -4.79
N SER A 80 12.92 -9.34 -6.00
CA SER A 80 14.26 -8.91 -6.37
C SER A 80 14.23 -7.93 -7.53
N PHE A 81 15.32 -7.17 -7.66
CA PHE A 81 15.61 -6.40 -8.86
C PHE A 81 16.66 -7.12 -9.70
N SER A 82 16.54 -7.02 -11.01
CA SER A 82 17.52 -7.50 -11.97
C SER A 82 17.62 -6.54 -13.17
N GLY A 83 18.60 -6.77 -14.05
CA GLY A 83 18.75 -6.00 -15.27
C GLY A 83 19.41 -6.80 -16.38
N GLY A 84 19.29 -6.32 -17.61
CA GLY A 84 19.80 -7.03 -18.78
C GLY A 84 19.92 -6.16 -20.02
N SER A 85 20.68 -6.63 -21.01
CA SER A 85 20.98 -5.91 -22.26
C SER A 85 20.34 -6.50 -23.52
N ARG A 86 19.52 -7.56 -23.35
CA ARG A 86 18.91 -8.33 -24.45
C ARG A 86 17.40 -8.48 -24.32
N GLY A 87 16.77 -7.53 -23.62
CA GLY A 87 15.35 -7.57 -23.26
C GLY A 87 15.13 -7.92 -21.79
N PRO A 88 13.88 -7.81 -21.31
CA PRO A 88 13.55 -8.10 -19.93
C PRO A 88 13.50 -9.62 -19.70
N SER A 89 14.32 -10.11 -18.78
CA SER A 89 14.37 -11.52 -18.41
C SER A 89 14.06 -11.66 -16.92
N PRO A 90 12.89 -12.20 -16.55
CA PRO A 90 12.57 -12.49 -15.16
C PRO A 90 13.54 -13.53 -14.58
N LEU A 91 13.70 -13.51 -13.26
CA LEU A 91 14.48 -14.51 -12.54
C LEU A 91 13.82 -15.89 -12.71
N SER A 92 14.65 -16.95 -12.82
CA SER A 92 14.20 -18.35 -12.77
C SER A 92 14.23 -18.89 -11.34
N GLY A 93 13.66 -20.08 -11.15
CA GLY A 93 13.67 -20.77 -9.85
C GLY A 93 12.45 -20.49 -8.99
N PHE A 94 11.37 -20.00 -9.60
CA PHE A 94 10.10 -19.74 -8.93
C PHE A 94 9.03 -20.69 -9.43
N SER A 95 8.91 -21.83 -8.76
CA SER A 95 7.92 -22.82 -9.15
C SER A 95 6.50 -22.26 -8.98
N ARG A 96 5.65 -22.47 -9.98
CA ARG A 96 4.20 -22.22 -9.87
C ARG A 96 3.55 -22.98 -8.70
N ASN A 97 4.16 -24.08 -8.25
CA ASN A 97 3.63 -24.90 -7.17
C ASN A 97 4.06 -24.44 -5.77
N SER A 98 5.01 -23.50 -5.66
CA SER A 98 5.56 -23.06 -4.37
C SER A 98 4.85 -21.85 -3.74
N GLN A 99 3.76 -21.34 -4.32
CA GLN A 99 3.01 -20.23 -3.72
C GLN A 99 1.55 -20.57 -3.44
N HIS A 100 1.03 -20.01 -2.34
CA HIS A 100 -0.40 -19.83 -2.09
C HIS A 100 -0.98 -18.83 -3.09
N PHE A 101 -1.22 -19.28 -4.33
CA PHE A 101 -1.79 -18.45 -5.38
C PHE A 101 -3.25 -18.10 -5.05
N THR A 102 -3.53 -16.81 -4.86
CA THR A 102 -4.86 -16.26 -5.16
C THR A 102 -5.07 -16.33 -6.67
N SER A 103 -6.32 -16.57 -7.08
CA SER A 103 -6.68 -16.82 -8.49
C SER A 103 -6.05 -15.79 -9.43
N TYR A 104 -5.35 -16.27 -10.46
CA TYR A 104 -5.12 -15.47 -11.66
C TYR A 104 -6.47 -14.97 -12.17
N TYR A 105 -6.51 -13.79 -12.78
CA TYR A 105 -7.66 -13.43 -13.60
C TYR A 105 -7.73 -14.44 -14.76
N ALA A 106 -8.47 -15.52 -14.57
CA ALA A 106 -8.69 -16.56 -15.56
C ALA A 106 -9.47 -16.03 -16.78
N ASP A 107 -10.03 -14.82 -16.69
CA ASP A 107 -10.94 -14.21 -17.65
C ASP A 107 -10.42 -12.93 -18.33
N GLY A 108 -9.15 -12.55 -18.11
CA GLY A 108 -8.57 -11.38 -18.78
C GLY A 108 -9.04 -10.02 -18.24
N SER A 109 -9.60 -9.96 -17.04
CA SER A 109 -10.05 -8.73 -16.37
C SER A 109 -8.93 -7.82 -15.83
N PHE A 110 -7.65 -8.15 -16.05
CA PHE A 110 -6.54 -7.24 -15.75
C PHE A 110 -6.63 -5.99 -16.64
N PRO A 111 -6.75 -4.77 -16.09
CA PRO A 111 -6.89 -3.57 -16.90
C PRO A 111 -5.63 -3.34 -17.75
N ARG A 112 -5.78 -3.34 -19.07
CA ARG A 112 -4.71 -3.03 -20.04
C ARG A 112 -4.72 -1.55 -20.44
N ARG A 113 -5.15 -0.69 -19.52
CA ARG A 113 -5.37 0.74 -19.72
C ARG A 113 -4.19 1.53 -19.19
N GLN A 114 -4.07 2.79 -19.61
CA GLN A 114 -3.06 3.69 -19.10
C GLN A 114 -3.33 3.99 -17.62
N LEU A 115 -2.29 3.98 -16.80
CA LEU A 115 -2.37 4.49 -15.43
C LEU A 115 -2.16 5.99 -15.43
N ARG A 116 -3.02 6.74 -14.74
CA ARG A 116 -2.86 8.18 -14.52
C ARG A 116 -1.49 8.49 -13.93
N ASP A 117 -0.87 9.55 -14.42
CA ASP A 117 0.40 10.03 -13.91
C ASP A 117 0.29 10.49 -12.45
N VAL A 118 1.33 10.15 -11.68
CA VAL A 118 1.35 10.34 -10.22
C VAL A 118 2.33 11.44 -9.86
N ASN A 119 1.84 12.49 -9.19
CA ASN A 119 2.66 13.58 -8.68
C ASN A 119 3.53 13.12 -7.48
N ARG A 120 4.44 13.97 -7.02
CA ARG A 120 5.38 13.62 -5.93
C ARG A 120 4.68 13.23 -4.62
N GLU A 121 3.59 13.92 -4.26
CA GLU A 121 2.89 13.68 -3.00
C GLU A 121 2.17 12.33 -3.02
N TRP A 122 1.49 12.01 -4.12
CA TRP A 122 0.78 10.75 -4.29
C TRP A 122 1.74 9.55 -4.31
N ARG A 123 2.95 9.69 -4.87
CA ARG A 123 3.96 8.61 -4.90
C ARG A 123 4.30 8.09 -3.52
N PHE A 124 4.46 9.00 -2.54
CA PHE A 124 4.79 8.60 -1.18
C PHE A 124 3.64 7.81 -0.54
N VAL A 125 2.42 8.29 -0.72
CA VAL A 125 1.24 7.63 -0.17
C VAL A 125 0.97 6.27 -0.83
N PHE A 126 1.15 6.15 -2.14
CA PHE A 126 1.05 4.87 -2.85
C PHE A 126 2.13 3.87 -2.44
N ALA A 127 3.34 4.36 -2.13
CA ALA A 127 4.39 3.51 -1.58
C ALA A 127 3.99 2.93 -0.22
N LEU A 128 3.47 3.78 0.69
CA LEU A 128 2.94 3.33 1.98
C LEU A 128 1.74 2.38 1.82
N TRP A 129 0.83 2.66 0.88
CA TRP A 129 -0.32 1.78 0.61
C TRP A 129 0.13 0.38 0.22
N ARG A 130 1.01 0.27 -0.79
CA ARG A 130 1.56 -1.02 -1.24
C ARG A 130 2.28 -1.76 -0.11
N GLU A 131 3.10 -1.05 0.66
CA GLU A 131 3.83 -1.60 1.80
C GLU A 131 2.87 -2.11 2.88
N GLY A 132 1.83 -1.34 3.22
CA GLY A 132 0.82 -1.71 4.21
C GLY A 132 0.03 -2.96 3.80
N LEU A 133 -0.33 -3.07 2.51
CA LEU A 133 -0.99 -4.26 1.96
C LEU A 133 -0.09 -5.50 2.00
N TRP A 134 1.21 -5.35 1.72
CA TRP A 134 2.14 -6.47 1.83
C TRP A 134 2.31 -6.92 3.28
N LEU A 135 2.55 -5.97 4.18
CA LEU A 135 2.75 -6.24 5.60
C LEU A 135 1.51 -6.84 6.26
N SER A 136 0.29 -6.55 5.80
CA SER A 136 -0.92 -7.12 6.40
C SER A 136 -1.03 -8.64 6.24
N ARG A 137 -0.16 -9.25 5.43
CA ARG A 137 -0.05 -10.71 5.30
C ARG A 137 0.86 -11.35 6.36
N TYR A 138 1.74 -10.56 6.97
CA TYR A 138 2.81 -11.05 7.84
C TYR A 138 2.76 -10.45 9.25
N SER A 139 2.34 -9.18 9.37
CA SER A 139 2.28 -8.44 10.62
C SER A 139 1.24 -7.33 10.54
N ASN A 140 0.11 -7.54 11.23
CA ASN A 140 -0.94 -6.53 11.34
C ASN A 140 -0.44 -5.26 12.03
N ARG A 141 0.47 -5.41 12.99
CA ARG A 141 1.16 -4.30 13.66
C ARG A 141 1.86 -3.36 12.70
N PHE A 142 2.78 -3.88 11.88
CA PHE A 142 3.53 -3.04 10.95
C PHE A 142 2.66 -2.54 9.80
N ALA A 143 1.65 -3.31 9.38
CA ALA A 143 0.65 -2.85 8.43
C ALA A 143 -0.14 -1.66 8.97
N CYS A 144 -0.68 -1.77 10.19
CA CYS A 144 -1.42 -0.70 10.86
C CYS A 144 -0.55 0.55 11.02
N LEU A 145 0.70 0.41 11.46
CA LEU A 145 1.63 1.53 11.56
C LEU A 145 1.85 2.20 10.20
N THR A 146 1.97 1.41 9.12
CA THR A 146 2.18 1.92 7.76
C THR A 146 0.95 2.68 7.25
N PHE A 147 -0.26 2.16 7.44
CA PHE A 147 -1.48 2.90 7.12
C PHE A 147 -1.66 4.14 8.01
N TYR A 148 -1.26 4.08 9.28
CA TYR A 148 -1.30 5.26 10.15
C TYR A 148 -0.32 6.35 9.67
N LYS A 149 0.85 6.00 9.11
CA LYS A 149 1.75 6.99 8.48
C LYS A 149 1.09 7.71 7.30
N MET A 150 0.18 7.05 6.56
CA MET A 150 -0.62 7.71 5.52
C MET A 150 -1.62 8.72 6.13
N ILE A 151 -2.27 8.35 7.23
CA ILE A 151 -3.13 9.28 8.01
C ILE A 151 -2.31 10.49 8.48
N GLU A 152 -1.11 10.25 9.05
CA GLU A 152 -0.22 11.33 9.50
C GLU A 152 0.22 12.26 8.36
N ASN A 153 0.37 11.75 7.13
CA ASN A 153 0.69 12.55 5.96
C ASN A 153 -0.43 13.52 5.56
N CYS A 154 -1.68 13.25 5.99
CA CYS A 154 -2.83 14.11 5.74
C CYS A 154 -2.95 15.26 6.76
N PHE A 155 -2.21 15.22 7.87
CA PHE A 155 -2.24 16.30 8.84
C PHE A 155 -1.46 17.52 8.35
N ALA A 156 -2.03 18.71 8.54
CA ALA A 156 -1.31 19.96 8.32
C ALA A 156 -0.05 20.04 9.23
N PRO A 157 1.04 20.68 8.78
CA PRO A 157 2.15 21.02 9.64
C PRO A 157 1.64 21.92 10.76
N PHE A 158 1.85 21.52 12.01
CA PHE A 158 1.41 22.34 13.14
C PHE A 158 2.37 23.49 13.42
N PRO A 159 1.87 24.65 13.87
CA PRO A 159 2.71 25.76 14.31
C PRO A 159 3.61 25.30 15.46
N LYS A 160 4.90 25.67 15.44
CA LYS A 160 5.90 25.28 16.45
C LYS A 160 5.56 25.69 17.90
N LYS A 161 4.56 26.56 18.10
CA LYS A 161 4.18 27.11 19.40
C LYS A 161 3.01 26.39 20.08
N GLU A 162 2.35 25.45 19.40
CA GLU A 162 1.21 24.72 19.96
C GLU A 162 1.65 23.67 20.97
N SER A 163 0.85 23.48 22.02
CA SER A 163 1.10 22.41 22.99
C SER A 163 0.87 21.03 22.36
N LYS A 164 1.60 20.02 22.84
CA LYS A 164 1.44 18.63 22.37
C LYS A 164 0.00 18.11 22.51
N THR A 165 -0.70 18.51 23.57
CA THR A 165 -2.10 18.11 23.84
C THR A 165 -3.04 18.65 22.76
N VAL A 166 -2.92 19.93 22.41
CA VAL A 166 -3.75 20.56 21.36
C VAL A 166 -3.54 19.87 20.01
N VAL A 167 -2.27 19.57 19.67
CA VAL A 167 -1.95 18.84 18.43
C VAL A 167 -2.58 17.45 18.41
N ILE A 168 -2.56 16.75 19.55
CA ILE A 168 -3.15 15.43 19.70
C ILE A 168 -4.67 15.48 19.52
N GLU A 169 -5.34 16.41 20.20
CA GLU A 169 -6.80 16.56 20.14
C GLU A 169 -7.27 16.94 18.74
N ALA A 170 -6.53 17.82 18.05
CA ALA A 170 -6.83 18.18 16.67
C ALA A 170 -6.73 16.98 15.72
N ARG A 171 -5.71 16.12 15.88
CA ARG A 171 -5.56 14.90 15.06
C ARG A 171 -6.65 13.88 15.36
N ASP A 172 -6.95 13.65 16.65
CA ASP A 172 -8.03 12.76 17.07
C ASP A 172 -9.39 13.25 16.51
N ALA A 173 -9.61 14.58 16.43
CA ALA A 173 -10.79 15.19 15.83
C ALA A 173 -10.89 15.02 14.30
N ILE A 174 -9.77 15.13 13.57
CA ILE A 174 -9.74 14.86 12.12
C ILE A 174 -10.16 13.41 11.84
N ILE A 175 -9.59 12.46 12.59
CA ILE A 175 -9.95 11.03 12.44
C ILE A 175 -11.42 10.81 12.79
N LYS A 176 -11.92 11.46 13.85
CA LYS A 176 -13.34 11.37 14.22
C LYS A 176 -14.25 11.86 13.09
N SER A 177 -13.98 13.02 12.50
CA SER A 177 -14.75 13.55 11.36
C SER A 177 -14.73 12.60 10.17
N ALA A 178 -13.55 12.03 9.86
CA ALA A 178 -13.41 11.06 8.78
C ALA A 178 -14.27 9.81 9.01
N VAL A 179 -14.29 9.28 10.24
CA VAL A 179 -15.13 8.13 10.61
C VAL A 179 -16.61 8.45 10.41
N GLU A 180 -17.09 9.61 10.87
CA GLU A 180 -18.48 10.04 10.70
C GLU A 180 -18.87 10.21 9.22
N GLU A 181 -17.94 10.58 8.35
CA GLU A 181 -18.17 10.69 6.91
C GLU A 181 -18.12 9.33 6.21
N ILE A 182 -17.20 8.44 6.61
CA ILE A 182 -17.11 7.05 6.13
C ILE A 182 -18.41 6.30 6.39
N GLU A 183 -18.99 6.46 7.58
CA GLU A 183 -20.25 5.79 7.96
C GLU A 183 -21.46 6.21 7.11
N LYS A 184 -21.39 7.37 6.45
CA LYS A 184 -22.43 7.86 5.54
C LYS A 184 -22.29 7.27 4.13
N VAL A 185 -21.16 6.62 3.81
CA VAL A 185 -20.91 6.00 2.50
C VAL A 185 -21.06 4.48 2.64
N PRO A 186 -22.15 3.86 2.12
CA PRO A 186 -22.47 2.46 2.40
C PRO A 186 -21.32 1.47 2.11
N GLN A 187 -20.60 1.67 1.02
CA GLN A 187 -19.48 0.80 0.64
C GLN A 187 -18.33 0.88 1.65
N LEU A 188 -17.96 2.09 2.09
CA LEU A 188 -16.89 2.28 3.07
C LEU A 188 -17.30 1.82 4.47
N ALA A 189 -18.56 2.10 4.85
CA ALA A 189 -19.15 1.62 6.09
C ALA A 189 -19.17 0.08 6.16
N GLN A 190 -19.46 -0.61 5.04
CA GLN A 190 -19.40 -2.06 4.97
C GLN A 190 -17.97 -2.59 5.17
N MET A 191 -16.96 -1.93 4.56
CA MET A 191 -15.57 -2.36 4.64
C MET A 191 -15.00 -2.26 6.06
N ALA A 192 -15.28 -1.17 6.78
CA ALA A 192 -14.65 -0.88 8.07
C ALA A 192 -15.57 -1.00 9.30
N GLY A 193 -16.89 -1.10 9.10
CA GLY A 193 -17.87 -0.93 10.17
C GLY A 193 -17.70 -1.94 11.31
N LYS A 194 -17.42 -3.21 11.00
CA LYS A 194 -17.13 -4.24 12.02
C LYS A 194 -15.92 -3.84 12.86
N SER A 195 -14.80 -3.49 12.21
CA SER A 195 -13.58 -3.05 12.88
C SER A 195 -13.78 -1.80 13.73
N MET A 196 -14.49 -0.80 13.20
CA MET A 196 -14.80 0.44 13.93
C MET A 196 -15.67 0.19 15.16
N ASN A 197 -16.67 -0.69 15.07
CA ASN A 197 -17.51 -1.06 16.21
C ASN A 197 -16.72 -1.81 17.29
N THR A 198 -15.88 -2.78 16.90
CA THR A 198 -15.01 -3.49 17.85
C THR A 198 -14.03 -2.53 18.53
N ILE A 199 -13.49 -1.53 17.82
CA ILE A 199 -12.67 -0.49 18.44
C ILE A 199 -13.47 0.29 19.50
N ARG A 200 -14.72 0.66 19.20
CA ARG A 200 -15.58 1.45 20.10
C ARG A 200 -15.97 0.73 21.38
N GLU A 201 -15.95 -0.60 21.38
CA GLU A 201 -16.12 -1.40 22.61
C GLU A 201 -14.98 -1.17 23.60
N VAL A 202 -13.78 -0.80 23.12
CA VAL A 202 -12.61 -0.50 23.96
C VAL A 202 -12.48 1.00 24.22
N ASP A 203 -12.64 1.82 23.19
CA ASP A 203 -12.59 3.28 23.29
C ASP A 203 -13.56 3.92 22.30
N ALA A 204 -14.57 4.64 22.83
CA ALA A 204 -15.57 5.35 22.04
C ALA A 204 -14.98 6.33 21.02
N ASN A 205 -13.75 6.83 21.23
CA ASN A 205 -13.03 7.65 20.26
C ASN A 205 -12.02 6.80 19.47
N VAL A 206 -12.38 6.46 18.23
CA VAL A 206 -11.54 5.69 17.30
C VAL A 206 -10.17 6.34 17.07
N GLY A 207 -10.10 7.67 16.94
CA GLY A 207 -8.82 8.38 16.74
C GLY A 207 -7.88 8.18 17.93
N ARG A 208 -8.41 8.34 19.15
CA ARG A 208 -7.68 8.11 20.39
C ARG A 208 -7.23 6.66 20.52
N PHE A 209 -8.09 5.70 20.19
CA PHE A 209 -7.74 4.27 20.15
C PHE A 209 -6.56 4.02 19.22
N LEU A 210 -6.67 4.44 17.95
CA LEU A 210 -5.62 4.22 16.95
C LEU A 210 -4.31 4.89 17.36
N ARG A 211 -4.35 6.06 17.99
CA ARG A 211 -3.13 6.70 18.50
C ARG A 211 -2.50 5.92 19.66
N LYS A 212 -3.30 5.59 20.67
CA LYS A 212 -2.83 5.03 21.94
C LYS A 212 -2.44 3.56 21.84
N HIS A 213 -3.25 2.75 21.18
CA HIS A 213 -3.12 1.28 21.17
C HIS A 213 -2.50 0.74 19.87
N ILE A 214 -2.46 1.54 18.80
CA ILE A 214 -1.93 1.09 17.50
C ILE A 214 -0.64 1.84 17.15
N ARG A 215 -0.69 3.16 17.01
CA ARG A 215 0.45 3.96 16.54
C ARG A 215 1.60 4.00 17.54
N HIS A 216 1.34 4.36 18.80
CA HIS A 216 2.40 4.48 19.80
C HIS A 216 3.11 3.14 20.09
N PRO A 217 2.39 2.04 20.38
CA PRO A 217 3.06 0.79 20.73
C PRO A 217 3.75 0.14 19.54
N ALA A 218 3.25 0.32 18.31
CA ALA A 218 3.96 -0.19 17.12
C ALA A 218 5.25 0.59 16.79
N ALA A 219 5.35 1.86 17.21
CA ALA A 219 6.49 2.73 16.89
C ALA A 219 7.54 2.80 18.00
N HIS A 220 7.22 2.37 19.22
CA HIS A 220 8.06 2.55 20.40
C HIS A 220 8.10 1.27 21.23
N ALA A 221 9.28 0.92 21.74
CA ALA A 221 9.53 -0.28 22.55
C ALA A 221 10.09 0.08 23.94
N SER A 222 9.52 1.09 24.61
CA SER A 222 9.89 1.41 26.00
C SER A 222 9.10 0.54 26.98
N SER A 223 9.59 0.46 28.23
CA SER A 223 8.89 -0.22 29.33
C SER A 223 7.49 0.36 29.61
N GLU A 224 7.25 1.62 29.23
CA GLU A 224 5.93 2.27 29.29
C GLU A 224 4.94 1.73 28.24
N PHE A 225 5.44 1.07 27.19
CA PHE A 225 4.64 0.47 26.12
C PHE A 225 4.75 -1.06 26.14
N ALA A 226 4.53 -1.70 27.30
CA ALA A 226 4.34 -3.16 27.37
C ALA A 226 3.24 -3.66 26.41
N GLU A 227 2.37 -2.77 25.92
CA GLU A 227 1.41 -3.01 24.84
C GLU A 227 2.06 -3.34 23.47
N SER A 228 3.38 -3.26 23.34
CA SER A 228 4.13 -3.61 22.12
C SER A 228 4.67 -5.05 22.13
N ASP A 229 4.32 -5.90 23.10
CA ASP A 229 4.79 -7.28 23.13
C ASP A 229 4.27 -8.06 21.89
N PRO A 230 5.12 -8.60 21.00
CA PRO A 230 4.69 -9.44 19.88
C PRO A 230 4.15 -10.81 20.29
N ASP A 231 4.45 -11.27 21.51
CA ASP A 231 4.05 -12.59 22.00
C ASP A 231 2.77 -12.52 22.88
N ASP A 232 2.23 -11.32 23.13
CA ASP A 232 0.95 -11.12 23.82
C ASP A 232 -0.21 -11.04 22.82
N TRP A 233 -1.02 -12.11 22.76
CA TRP A 233 -2.18 -12.19 21.87
C TRP A 233 -3.24 -11.12 22.16
N GLU A 234 -3.46 -10.71 23.41
CA GLU A 234 -4.46 -9.68 23.70
C GLU A 234 -4.07 -8.34 23.07
N ARG A 235 -2.76 -8.05 23.00
CA ARG A 235 -2.23 -6.86 22.32
C ARG A 235 -2.28 -7.02 20.82
N GLU A 236 -1.90 -8.18 20.29
CA GLU A 236 -1.93 -8.42 18.85
C GLU A 236 -3.36 -8.35 18.29
N ARG A 237 -4.35 -8.74 19.10
CA ARG A 237 -5.78 -8.65 18.79
C ARG A 237 -6.23 -7.21 18.50
N HIS A 238 -5.65 -6.19 19.14
CA HIS A 238 -5.96 -4.80 18.81
C HIS A 238 -5.57 -4.45 17.37
N TYR A 239 -4.40 -4.88 16.90
CA TYR A 239 -3.97 -4.66 15.51
C TYR A 239 -4.83 -5.43 14.52
N TYR A 240 -5.17 -6.69 14.85
CA TYR A 240 -6.06 -7.50 14.02
C TYR A 240 -7.41 -6.82 13.81
N TYR A 241 -8.02 -6.27 14.86
CA TYR A 241 -9.29 -5.56 14.73
C TYR A 241 -9.18 -4.19 14.08
N ALA A 242 -8.08 -3.48 14.31
CA ALA A 242 -7.89 -2.14 13.78
C ALA A 242 -7.55 -2.09 12.30
N LEU A 243 -7.01 -3.17 11.73
CA LEU A 243 -6.42 -3.17 10.39
C LEU A 243 -7.35 -2.60 9.30
N GLU A 244 -8.57 -3.11 9.16
CA GLU A 244 -9.49 -2.61 8.12
C GLU A 244 -9.96 -1.18 8.42
N ALA A 245 -10.17 -0.82 9.70
CA ALA A 245 -10.52 0.54 10.07
C ALA A 245 -9.42 1.55 9.71
N VAL A 246 -8.16 1.29 10.10
CA VAL A 246 -7.05 2.20 9.81
C VAL A 246 -6.77 2.30 8.32
N LYS A 247 -6.90 1.19 7.57
CA LYS A 247 -6.75 1.16 6.12
C LYS A 247 -7.81 2.00 5.41
N VAL A 248 -9.10 1.85 5.76
CA VAL A 248 -10.19 2.63 5.15
C VAL A 248 -10.11 4.10 5.54
N ILE A 249 -9.80 4.42 6.80
CA ILE A 249 -9.58 5.80 7.25
C ILE A 249 -8.41 6.44 6.47
N ALA A 250 -7.29 5.73 6.32
CA ALA A 250 -6.14 6.19 5.55
C ALA A 250 -6.51 6.48 4.10
N MET A 251 -7.19 5.53 3.43
CA MET A 251 -7.64 5.71 2.05
C MET A 251 -8.56 6.93 1.90
N TYR A 252 -9.56 7.05 2.78
CA TYR A 252 -10.52 8.14 2.76
C TYR A 252 -9.85 9.51 2.96
N LEU A 253 -9.01 9.64 3.98
CA LEU A 253 -8.33 10.90 4.28
C LEU A 253 -7.38 11.31 3.16
N VAL A 254 -6.67 10.37 2.54
CA VAL A 254 -5.79 10.66 1.41
C VAL A 254 -6.58 11.16 0.21
N GLN A 255 -7.73 10.55 -0.10
CA GLN A 255 -8.60 11.03 -1.18
C GLN A 255 -9.11 12.45 -0.89
N LYS A 256 -9.59 12.68 0.34
CA LYS A 256 -10.17 13.96 0.77
C LYS A 256 -9.12 15.09 0.85
N GLU A 257 -8.01 14.86 1.54
CA GLU A 257 -7.04 15.89 1.90
C GLU A 257 -5.92 16.07 0.85
N LYS A 258 -5.62 15.03 0.05
CA LYS A 258 -4.57 15.08 -0.99
C LYS A 258 -5.12 15.06 -2.42
N GLY A 259 -6.44 14.99 -2.58
CA GLY A 259 -7.10 14.93 -3.90
C GLY A 259 -6.69 13.71 -4.72
N VAL A 260 -6.26 12.63 -4.07
CA VAL A 260 -5.90 11.38 -4.75
C VAL A 260 -7.18 10.77 -5.33
N PRO A 261 -7.19 10.33 -6.61
CA PRO A 261 -8.34 9.66 -7.19
C PRO A 261 -8.69 8.38 -6.45
N ALA A 262 -9.97 8.00 -6.46
CA ALA A 262 -10.34 6.68 -6.00
C ALA A 262 -9.63 5.61 -6.84
N PRO A 263 -9.30 4.44 -6.27
CA PRO A 263 -8.61 3.34 -6.95
C PRO A 263 -9.10 3.06 -8.38
N ARG A 264 -10.40 2.89 -8.56
CA ARG A 264 -11.02 2.64 -9.87
C ARG A 264 -10.84 3.77 -10.90
N ASP A 265 -10.64 5.00 -10.43
CA ASP A 265 -10.49 6.20 -11.26
C ASP A 265 -9.02 6.45 -11.68
N MET A 266 -8.10 5.55 -11.29
CA MET A 266 -6.70 5.61 -11.73
C MET A 266 -6.48 5.15 -13.17
N TRP A 267 -7.41 4.36 -13.71
CA TRP A 267 -7.35 3.85 -15.07
C TRP A 267 -7.95 4.87 -16.04
N MET A 268 -7.21 5.22 -17.10
CA MET A 268 -7.65 6.14 -18.16
C MET A 268 -8.01 5.38 -19.44
#